data_AF-A0A5N6TT98-F1
#
_entry.id   AF-A0A5N6TT98-F1
#
_cell.length_a   1.000
_cell.length_b   1.000
_cell.length_c   1.000
_cell.angle_alpha   90.00
_cell.angle_beta   90.00
_cell.angle_gamma   90.00
#
_symmetry.space_group_name_H-M   'P 1'
#
loop_
_entity.id
_entity.type
_entity.pdbx_description
1 polymer ?
#
loop_
_entity_poly.entity_id
_entity_poly.type
_entity_poly.pdbx_seq_one_letter_code
_entity_poly.pdbx_strand_id
1 'polypeptide(L)'
;MRFVPILAATALIQQVPAMSIPSNATSILPEQLFLDLHIQDVTDKTTGISVVEPWATKYTESIREKRYGDAIWARYHIGGDVEGIAGSSMNMTVLDMIAEDAREYRLNDPTLYSEALSLYAQTSSEDSHAADVLALVRRIGEEDVTQLEKRKTYGIYCSTNWIAYERDCNSLVNIMSQSKRMVGNVRDLAGFGSCHLRLGPYKNSYTDLTWWTVHAVARLILQECVYVPPCCRDRTISGYSPKNGGHRKVCLSRKNTGCS
;
A
#
# COMPACT_ATOMS: atom_id res chain seq x y z
N MET A 1 73.19 -42.09 33.99
CA MET A 1 72.77 -41.39 32.75
C MET A 1 71.35 -40.90 32.96
N ARG A 2 71.15 -39.59 32.93
CA ARG A 2 69.92 -38.92 33.35
C ARG A 2 68.92 -38.88 32.20
N PHE A 3 67.73 -39.42 32.44
CA PHE A 3 66.56 -39.32 31.56
C PHE A 3 65.98 -37.90 31.60
N VAL A 4 65.70 -37.34 30.42
CA VAL A 4 64.95 -36.08 30.24
C VAL A 4 63.49 -36.46 29.98
N PRO A 5 62.49 -35.96 30.73
CA PRO A 5 61.11 -36.07 30.31
C PRO A 5 60.72 -34.82 29.49
N ILE A 6 60.14 -35.08 28.32
CA ILE A 6 59.53 -34.09 27.44
C ILE A 6 58.18 -33.70 28.06
N LEU A 7 57.99 -32.43 28.40
CA LEU A 7 56.69 -31.88 28.76
C LEU A 7 55.80 -31.82 27.50
N ALA A 8 54.79 -32.68 27.44
CA ALA A 8 53.70 -32.56 26.47
C ALA A 8 52.68 -31.53 27.00
N ALA A 9 52.55 -30.40 26.32
CA ALA A 9 51.50 -29.43 26.57
C ALA A 9 50.18 -29.95 25.96
N THR A 10 49.28 -30.43 26.81
CA THR A 10 47.90 -30.76 26.45
C THR A 10 47.10 -29.48 26.27
N ALA A 11 46.75 -29.14 25.03
CA ALA A 11 45.78 -28.09 24.74
C ALA A 11 44.38 -28.59 25.10
N LEU A 12 43.77 -28.02 26.15
CA LEU A 12 42.34 -28.15 26.40
C LEU A 12 41.58 -27.41 25.29
N ILE A 13 40.98 -28.14 24.36
CA ILE A 13 39.94 -27.62 23.48
C ILE A 13 38.69 -27.47 24.35
N GLN A 14 38.38 -26.24 24.77
CA GLN A 14 37.04 -25.93 25.28
C GLN A 14 36.06 -26.07 24.12
N GLN A 15 35.23 -27.12 24.17
CA GLN A 15 34.03 -27.22 23.35
C GLN A 15 33.08 -26.10 23.79
N VAL A 16 33.01 -25.04 23.00
CA VAL A 16 31.93 -24.07 23.09
C VAL A 16 30.64 -24.80 22.72
N PRO A 17 29.61 -24.83 23.57
CA PRO A 17 28.35 -25.45 23.20
C PRO A 17 27.84 -24.75 21.95
N ALA A 18 27.50 -25.54 20.93
CA ALA A 18 26.80 -25.05 19.76
C ALA A 18 25.50 -24.39 20.25
N MET A 19 25.52 -23.06 20.28
CA MET A 19 24.35 -22.27 20.60
C MET A 19 23.36 -22.53 19.47
N SER A 20 22.35 -23.35 19.77
CA SER A 20 21.22 -23.55 18.88
C SER A 20 20.57 -22.18 18.68
N ILE A 21 20.82 -21.58 17.52
CA ILE A 21 20.12 -20.39 17.08
C ILE A 21 18.64 -20.80 17.00
N PRO A 22 17.73 -20.21 17.80
CA PRO A 22 16.32 -20.45 17.60
C PRO A 22 16.02 -19.94 16.19
N SER A 23 15.39 -20.79 15.37
CA SER A 23 14.88 -20.41 14.05
C SER A 23 13.81 -19.34 14.24
N ASN A 24 14.25 -18.10 14.38
CA ASN A 24 13.41 -16.93 14.28
C ASN A 24 13.03 -16.85 12.80
N ALA A 25 11.97 -17.58 12.43
CA ALA A 25 11.30 -17.44 11.15
C ALA A 25 10.95 -15.96 11.04
N THR A 26 11.84 -15.24 10.36
CA THR A 26 11.88 -13.81 10.40
C THR A 26 10.67 -13.38 9.60
N SER A 27 9.72 -12.78 10.30
CA SER A 27 8.55 -12.12 9.75
C SER A 27 9.02 -11.04 8.78
N ILE A 28 9.20 -11.41 7.51
CA ILE A 28 9.72 -10.54 6.47
C ILE A 28 8.67 -10.51 5.35
N LEU A 29 8.08 -9.34 5.16
CA LEU A 29 7.30 -9.04 3.95
C LEU A 29 8.20 -9.27 2.73
N PRO A 30 7.71 -9.95 1.68
CA PRO A 30 8.49 -10.12 0.45
C PRO A 30 8.95 -8.78 -0.13
N GLU A 31 8.04 -7.80 -0.18
CA GLU A 31 8.30 -6.38 -0.43
C GLU A 31 7.09 -5.53 0.05
N GLN A 32 7.21 -4.20 0.08
CA GLN A 32 6.29 -3.31 0.82
C GLN A 32 5.19 -2.66 -0.04
N LEU A 33 5.27 -2.73 -1.37
CA LEU A 33 4.36 -2.05 -2.30
C LEU A 33 3.14 -2.91 -2.62
N PHE A 34 3.35 -4.08 -3.23
CA PHE A 34 2.27 -4.96 -3.70
C PHE A 34 2.06 -6.17 -2.78
N LEU A 35 3.11 -6.69 -2.15
CA LEU A 35 3.12 -7.86 -1.26
C LEU A 35 3.17 -7.45 0.21
N ASP A 36 2.39 -6.42 0.54
CA ASP A 36 2.36 -5.70 1.81
C ASP A 36 1.68 -6.45 2.97
N LEU A 37 1.13 -7.64 2.74
CA LEU A 37 0.53 -8.46 3.78
C LEU A 37 1.49 -9.54 4.24
N HIS A 38 1.66 -9.63 5.55
CA HIS A 38 2.47 -10.67 6.15
C HIS A 38 1.76 -12.03 6.06
N ILE A 39 2.50 -13.09 5.73
CA ILE A 39 1.95 -14.44 5.54
C ILE A 39 1.22 -14.92 6.81
N GLN A 40 1.79 -14.66 7.99
CA GLN A 40 1.14 -15.04 9.25
C GLN A 40 -0.17 -14.29 9.45
N ASP A 41 -0.20 -12.98 9.18
CA ASP A 41 -1.41 -12.19 9.40
C ASP A 41 -2.55 -12.63 8.47
N VAL A 42 -2.22 -13.03 7.24
CA VAL A 42 -3.18 -13.63 6.29
C VAL A 42 -3.70 -14.97 6.82
N THR A 43 -2.80 -15.82 7.31
CA THR A 43 -3.15 -17.15 7.85
C THR A 43 -4.04 -17.05 9.09
N ASP A 44 -3.67 -16.15 10.00
CA ASP A 44 -4.36 -15.90 11.27
C ASP A 44 -5.61 -15.02 11.10
N LYS A 45 -5.84 -14.48 9.89
CA LYS A 45 -6.93 -13.55 9.56
C LYS A 45 -6.92 -12.28 10.42
N THR A 46 -5.72 -11.83 10.79
CA THR A 46 -5.47 -10.65 11.63
C THR A 46 -5.06 -9.42 10.81
N THR A 47 -5.03 -9.53 9.48
CA THR A 47 -4.70 -8.45 8.53
C THR A 47 -5.57 -7.18 8.65
N GLY A 48 -6.70 -7.26 9.37
CA GLY A 48 -7.69 -6.17 9.45
C GLY A 48 -8.58 -6.06 8.20
N ILE A 49 -8.48 -7.00 7.25
CA ILE A 49 -9.38 -7.13 6.10
C ILE A 49 -10.11 -8.48 6.12
N SER A 50 -11.24 -8.55 5.41
CA SER A 50 -11.89 -9.84 5.17
C SER A 50 -10.97 -10.67 4.27
N VAL A 51 -10.41 -11.74 4.81
CA VAL A 51 -9.54 -12.67 4.09
C VAL A 51 -10.39 -13.84 3.63
N VAL A 52 -10.55 -13.99 2.31
CA VAL A 52 -11.40 -15.03 1.71
C VAL A 52 -10.58 -16.08 0.97
N GLU A 53 -11.12 -17.30 0.92
CA GLU A 53 -10.58 -18.38 0.10
C GLU A 53 -11.16 -18.35 -1.32
N PRO A 54 -10.43 -18.85 -2.34
CA PRO A 54 -9.10 -19.49 -2.26
C PRO A 54 -7.93 -18.50 -2.29
N TRP A 55 -8.20 -17.20 -2.28
CA TRP A 55 -7.21 -16.16 -2.54
C TRP A 55 -6.17 -16.03 -1.42
N ALA A 56 -6.56 -16.25 -0.17
CA ALA A 56 -5.64 -16.28 0.96
C ALA A 56 -4.59 -17.40 0.81
N THR A 57 -5.05 -18.63 0.53
CA THR A 57 -4.18 -19.77 0.27
C THR A 57 -3.26 -19.47 -0.91
N LYS A 58 -3.82 -19.04 -2.05
CA LYS A 58 -3.06 -18.68 -3.25
C LYS A 58 -2.00 -17.62 -2.98
N TYR A 59 -2.32 -16.58 -2.21
CA TYR A 59 -1.37 -15.52 -1.85
C TYR A 59 -0.15 -16.10 -1.11
N THR A 60 -0.40 -16.89 -0.06
CA THR A 60 0.68 -17.42 0.79
C THR A 60 1.53 -18.47 0.07
N GLU A 61 0.92 -19.35 -0.73
CA GLU A 61 1.65 -20.36 -1.51
C GLU A 61 2.48 -19.71 -2.62
N SER A 62 1.89 -18.78 -3.37
CA SER A 62 2.59 -18.11 -4.48
C SER A 62 3.81 -17.33 -3.99
N ILE A 63 3.75 -16.70 -2.80
CA ILE A 63 4.94 -16.08 -2.19
C ILE A 63 6.02 -17.11 -1.87
N ARG A 64 5.66 -18.23 -1.22
CA ARG A 64 6.62 -19.28 -0.84
C ARG A 64 7.28 -19.91 -2.07
N GLU A 65 6.54 -20.04 -3.15
CA GLU A 65 6.98 -20.62 -4.42
C GLU A 65 7.64 -19.60 -5.37
N LYS A 66 7.79 -18.34 -4.93
CA LYS A 66 8.33 -17.22 -5.72
C LYS A 66 7.56 -16.96 -7.03
N ARG A 67 6.27 -17.27 -7.06
CA ARG A 67 5.32 -16.86 -8.10
C ARG A 67 4.75 -15.49 -7.75
N TYR A 68 5.55 -14.44 -7.98
CA TYR A 68 5.24 -13.10 -7.49
C TYR A 68 4.07 -12.43 -8.23
N GLY A 69 3.90 -12.67 -9.53
CA GLY A 69 2.74 -12.26 -10.31
C GLY A 69 1.46 -12.88 -9.74
N ASP A 70 1.46 -14.18 -9.50
CA ASP A 70 0.34 -14.89 -8.87
C ASP A 70 0.05 -14.38 -7.46
N ALA A 71 1.09 -14.05 -6.69
CA ALA A 71 0.93 -13.46 -5.36
C ALA A 71 0.28 -12.07 -5.42
N ILE A 72 0.74 -11.18 -6.32
CA ILE A 72 0.12 -9.85 -6.51
C ILE A 72 -1.33 -10.02 -6.97
N TRP A 73 -1.57 -10.91 -7.94
CA TRP A 73 -2.93 -11.19 -8.39
C TRP A 73 -3.84 -11.63 -7.24
N ALA A 74 -3.41 -12.63 -6.47
CA ALA A 74 -4.16 -13.12 -5.32
C ALA A 74 -4.37 -12.02 -4.25
N ARG A 75 -3.38 -11.16 -4.03
CA ARG A 75 -3.47 -10.03 -3.10
C ARG A 75 -4.56 -9.02 -3.46
N TYR A 76 -4.79 -8.77 -4.75
CA TYR A 76 -5.89 -7.90 -5.19
C TYR A 76 -7.25 -8.59 -5.08
N HIS A 77 -7.28 -9.93 -5.03
CA HIS A 77 -8.51 -10.72 -4.87
C HIS A 77 -8.80 -11.16 -3.43
N ILE A 78 -7.84 -11.02 -2.51
CA ILE A 78 -7.90 -11.57 -1.14
C ILE A 78 -9.10 -11.07 -0.32
N GLY A 79 -9.64 -9.91 -0.68
CA GLY A 79 -10.82 -9.29 -0.08
C GLY A 79 -12.17 -9.89 -0.52
N GLY A 80 -12.19 -10.70 -1.59
CA GLY A 80 -13.39 -11.41 -2.08
C GLY A 80 -14.30 -10.65 -3.04
N ASP A 81 -13.99 -9.41 -3.37
CA ASP A 81 -14.87 -8.51 -4.13
C ASP A 81 -14.60 -8.48 -5.65
N VAL A 82 -14.01 -9.55 -6.20
CA VAL A 82 -13.42 -9.51 -7.56
C VAL A 82 -13.89 -10.60 -8.51
N GLU A 83 -14.96 -11.33 -8.18
CA GLU A 83 -15.71 -12.07 -9.20
C GLU A 83 -16.55 -11.09 -10.02
N GLY A 84 -15.93 -10.54 -11.08
CA GLY A 84 -16.61 -9.74 -12.09
C GLY A 84 -17.04 -8.37 -11.59
N ILE A 85 -16.15 -7.38 -11.70
CA ILE A 85 -16.54 -5.95 -11.65
C ILE A 85 -17.28 -5.58 -12.95
N ALA A 86 -18.38 -6.27 -13.22
CA ALA A 86 -19.47 -5.82 -14.06
C ALA A 86 -20.52 -5.20 -13.12
N GLY A 87 -20.21 -4.02 -12.59
CA GLY A 87 -21.09 -3.36 -11.61
C GLY A 87 -20.52 -2.10 -10.95
N SER A 88 -19.20 -1.92 -10.92
CA SER A 88 -18.62 -0.61 -10.62
C SER A 88 -18.50 0.17 -11.95
N SER A 89 -18.96 1.41 -11.98
CA SER A 89 -18.92 2.23 -13.21
C SER A 89 -17.51 2.65 -13.64
N MET A 90 -16.46 2.05 -13.07
CA MET A 90 -15.11 2.19 -13.62
C MET A 90 -14.79 1.14 -14.69
N ASN A 91 -15.56 0.05 -14.85
CA ASN A 91 -15.18 -1.07 -15.74
C ASN A 91 -13.69 -1.45 -15.58
N MET A 92 -13.11 -1.22 -14.40
CA MET A 92 -11.69 -1.39 -14.17
C MET A 92 -11.43 -2.83 -13.79
N THR A 93 -10.56 -3.45 -14.58
CA THR A 93 -10.04 -4.77 -14.30
C THR A 93 -9.05 -4.72 -13.15
N VAL A 94 -8.68 -5.88 -12.62
CA VAL A 94 -7.61 -5.97 -11.61
C VAL A 94 -6.28 -5.44 -12.14
N LEU A 95 -6.01 -5.65 -13.42
CA LEU A 95 -4.84 -5.10 -14.07
C LEU A 95 -4.87 -3.56 -14.11
N ASP A 96 -6.04 -2.94 -14.28
CA ASP A 96 -6.16 -1.48 -14.21
C ASP A 96 -5.86 -0.96 -12.79
N MET A 97 -6.36 -1.65 -11.77
CA MET A 97 -6.07 -1.31 -10.36
C MET A 97 -4.58 -1.44 -10.04
N ILE A 98 -3.95 -2.55 -10.46
CA ILE A 98 -2.51 -2.77 -10.33
C ILE A 98 -1.74 -1.68 -11.08
N ALA A 99 -2.18 -1.29 -12.27
CA ALA A 99 -1.51 -0.29 -13.09
C ALA A 99 -1.51 1.10 -12.42
N GLU A 100 -2.63 1.52 -11.86
CA GLU A 100 -2.71 2.83 -11.20
C GLU A 100 -1.91 2.84 -9.89
N ASP A 101 -2.00 1.78 -9.07
CA ASP A 101 -1.16 1.68 -7.87
C ASP A 101 0.34 1.62 -8.24
N ALA A 102 0.72 0.89 -9.30
CA ALA A 102 2.09 0.82 -9.79
C ALA A 102 2.66 2.19 -10.20
N ARG A 103 1.86 3.00 -10.89
CA ARG A 103 2.23 4.37 -11.29
C ARG A 103 2.45 5.26 -10.08
N GLU A 104 1.56 5.18 -9.09
CA GLU A 104 1.68 5.92 -7.83
C GLU A 104 2.90 5.48 -7.03
N TYR A 105 3.16 4.18 -6.88
CA TYR A 105 4.36 3.70 -6.20
C TYR A 105 5.64 4.20 -6.88
N ARG A 106 5.69 4.17 -8.22
CA ARG A 106 6.85 4.65 -8.96
C ARG A 106 7.07 6.15 -8.78
N LEU A 107 6.00 6.93 -8.68
CA LEU A 107 6.08 8.38 -8.48
C LEU A 107 6.52 8.74 -7.06
N ASN A 108 5.95 8.09 -6.06
CA ASN A 108 6.15 8.46 -4.66
C ASN A 108 7.37 7.77 -4.03
N ASP A 109 7.65 6.52 -4.40
CA ASP A 109 8.71 5.69 -3.82
C ASP A 109 9.55 4.96 -4.91
N PRO A 110 10.23 5.70 -5.80
CA PRO A 110 10.94 5.12 -6.94
C PRO A 110 12.02 4.10 -6.56
N THR A 111 12.68 4.28 -5.41
CA THR A 111 13.69 3.33 -4.90
C THR A 111 13.05 2.00 -4.53
N LEU A 112 11.99 2.02 -3.71
CA LEU A 112 11.25 0.80 -3.34
C LEU A 112 10.65 0.13 -4.59
N TYR A 113 10.21 0.93 -5.56
CA TYR A 113 9.70 0.40 -6.83
C TYR A 113 10.78 -0.36 -7.60
N SER A 114 11.99 0.20 -7.69
CA SER A 114 13.14 -0.46 -8.31
C SER A 114 13.56 -1.74 -7.57
N GLU A 115 13.47 -1.75 -6.24
CA GLU A 115 13.74 -2.93 -5.42
C GLU A 115 12.69 -4.02 -5.67
N ALA A 116 11.41 -3.67 -5.74
CA ALA A 116 10.33 -4.60 -6.08
C ALA A 116 10.54 -5.21 -7.48
N LEU A 117 10.89 -4.41 -8.50
CA LEU A 117 11.23 -4.93 -9.83
C LEU A 117 12.41 -5.91 -9.81
N SER A 118 13.42 -5.64 -8.97
CA SER A 118 14.59 -6.51 -8.82
C SER A 118 14.24 -7.84 -8.14
N LEU A 119 13.30 -7.82 -7.20
CA LEU A 119 12.73 -9.03 -6.60
C LEU A 119 11.95 -9.85 -7.64
N TYR A 120 11.07 -9.19 -8.40
CA TYR A 120 10.20 -9.86 -9.38
C TYR A 120 10.97 -10.47 -10.55
N ALA A 121 12.17 -9.96 -10.86
CA ALA A 121 13.07 -10.58 -11.84
C ALA A 121 13.49 -12.02 -11.46
N GLN A 122 13.34 -12.40 -10.19
CA GLN A 122 13.67 -13.74 -9.68
C GLN A 122 12.45 -14.66 -9.59
N THR A 123 11.36 -14.30 -10.25
CA THR A 123 10.13 -15.10 -10.21
C THR A 123 10.32 -16.49 -10.82
N SER A 124 9.58 -17.46 -10.30
CA SER A 124 9.54 -18.83 -10.82
C SER A 124 9.02 -18.89 -12.26
N SER A 125 9.48 -19.88 -13.03
CA SER A 125 8.93 -20.17 -14.37
C SER A 125 7.47 -20.64 -14.34
N GLU A 126 7.01 -21.10 -13.17
CA GLU A 126 5.64 -21.57 -12.95
C GLU A 126 4.67 -20.43 -12.60
N ASP A 127 5.12 -19.18 -12.57
CA ASP A 127 4.27 -18.02 -12.31
C ASP A 127 3.32 -17.76 -13.49
N SER A 128 2.04 -18.04 -13.28
CA SER A 128 1.04 -17.94 -14.33
C SER A 128 0.70 -16.49 -14.71
N HIS A 129 0.99 -15.56 -13.81
CA HIS A 129 0.75 -14.13 -13.96
C HIS A 129 2.03 -13.30 -14.19
N ALA A 130 3.13 -13.94 -14.61
CA ALA A 130 4.35 -13.21 -14.97
C ALA A 130 4.17 -12.37 -16.26
N ALA A 131 3.45 -12.90 -17.26
CA ALA A 131 3.32 -12.28 -18.58
C ALA A 131 2.34 -11.10 -18.63
N ASP A 132 1.43 -10.99 -17.66
CA ASP A 132 0.44 -9.93 -17.55
C ASP A 132 0.75 -8.99 -16.39
N VAL A 133 0.79 -9.47 -15.14
CA VAL A 133 0.98 -8.64 -13.94
C VAL A 133 2.40 -8.11 -13.84
N LEU A 134 3.41 -9.00 -13.85
CA LEU A 134 4.80 -8.55 -13.70
C LEU A 134 5.26 -7.75 -14.93
N ALA A 135 4.81 -8.13 -16.12
CA ALA A 135 5.06 -7.38 -17.34
C ALA A 135 4.44 -5.97 -17.30
N LEU A 136 3.23 -5.82 -16.76
CA LEU A 136 2.58 -4.53 -16.54
C LEU A 136 3.39 -3.65 -15.59
N VAL A 137 3.75 -4.17 -14.41
CA VAL A 137 4.52 -3.42 -13.40
C VAL A 137 5.89 -3.03 -13.96
N ARG A 138 6.60 -3.94 -14.65
CA ARG A 138 7.87 -3.61 -15.31
C ARG A 138 7.72 -2.52 -16.37
N ARG A 139 6.72 -2.61 -17.25
CA ARG A 139 6.47 -1.58 -18.27
C ARG A 139 6.21 -0.23 -17.62
N ILE A 140 5.40 -0.19 -16.57
CA ILE A 140 5.16 1.03 -15.79
C ILE A 140 6.44 1.53 -15.15
N GLY A 141 7.39 0.66 -14.80
CA GLY A 141 8.77 1.00 -14.38
C GLY A 141 9.61 1.76 -15.41
N GLU A 142 9.21 1.73 -16.69
CA GLU A 142 9.94 2.32 -17.81
C GLU A 142 9.23 3.55 -18.41
N GLU A 143 7.95 3.78 -18.10
CA GLU A 143 7.14 4.94 -18.57
C GLU A 143 7.79 6.31 -18.21
N ASP A 144 7.37 7.41 -18.81
CA ASP A 144 7.75 8.76 -18.34
C ASP A 144 6.74 9.25 -17.30
N VAL A 145 7.12 9.23 -16.02
CA VAL A 145 6.23 9.57 -14.90
C VAL A 145 5.94 11.07 -14.76
N THR A 146 6.64 11.95 -15.49
CA THR A 146 6.42 13.40 -15.45
C THR A 146 5.03 13.83 -15.99
N GLN A 147 4.31 12.89 -16.62
CA GLN A 147 2.92 13.05 -17.07
C GLN A 147 1.89 12.52 -16.06
N LEU A 148 2.30 11.75 -15.05
CA LEU A 148 1.41 11.22 -14.01
C LEU A 148 1.01 12.31 -13.01
N GLU A 149 1.94 13.21 -12.67
CA GLU A 149 1.66 14.40 -11.84
C GLU A 149 0.62 15.33 -12.48
N LYS A 150 0.39 15.22 -13.80
CA LYS A 150 -0.55 16.04 -14.57
C LYS A 150 -1.92 15.37 -14.77
N ARG A 151 -2.10 14.11 -14.37
CA ARG A 151 -3.41 13.47 -14.47
C ARG A 151 -4.36 14.05 -13.42
N LYS A 152 -5.22 14.99 -13.83
CA LYS A 152 -6.50 15.26 -13.17
C LYS A 152 -7.45 14.08 -13.44
N THR A 153 -7.16 12.91 -12.87
CA THR A 153 -8.03 11.74 -12.99
C THR A 153 -9.32 11.91 -12.19
N TYR A 154 -9.31 12.84 -11.21
CA TYR A 154 -10.41 13.05 -10.28
C TYR A 154 -10.85 14.51 -10.29
N GLY A 155 -12.16 14.72 -10.46
CA GLY A 155 -12.77 16.00 -10.18
C GLY A 155 -12.66 16.32 -8.69
N ILE A 156 -12.56 17.61 -8.35
CA ILE A 156 -12.57 18.08 -6.96
C ILE A 156 -13.40 19.37 -6.86
N TYR A 157 -13.99 19.61 -5.68
CA TYR A 157 -14.67 20.83 -5.33
C TYR A 157 -14.07 21.39 -4.05
N CYS A 158 -13.73 22.67 -4.08
CA CYS A 158 -13.26 23.40 -2.92
C CYS A 158 -14.43 23.94 -2.10
N SER A 159 -14.26 23.95 -0.79
CA SER A 159 -15.27 24.38 0.18
C SER A 159 -14.65 25.38 1.14
N THR A 160 -15.41 26.42 1.49
CA THR A 160 -15.04 27.37 2.55
C THR A 160 -15.59 26.95 3.92
N ASN A 161 -16.35 25.85 3.99
CA ASN A 161 -16.84 25.27 5.23
C ASN A 161 -15.87 24.22 5.78
N TRP A 162 -15.82 24.09 7.11
CA TRP A 162 -15.00 23.09 7.82
C TRP A 162 -13.52 23.14 7.41
N ILE A 163 -12.97 24.34 7.34
CA ILE A 163 -11.58 24.59 6.97
C ILE A 163 -10.60 24.04 8.03
N ALA A 164 -9.60 23.28 7.57
CA ALA A 164 -8.46 22.80 8.35
C ALA A 164 -7.21 23.61 8.02
N TYR A 165 -6.22 23.65 8.92
CA TYR A 165 -4.95 24.31 8.60
C TYR A 165 -4.21 23.56 7.49
N GLU A 166 -3.67 24.30 6.51
CA GLU A 166 -2.91 23.71 5.39
C GLU A 166 -1.76 22.83 5.90
N ARG A 167 -1.01 23.31 6.90
CA ARG A 167 0.12 22.56 7.49
C ARG A 167 -0.28 21.20 8.06
N ASP A 168 -1.47 21.10 8.64
CA ASP A 168 -1.97 19.87 9.24
C ASP A 168 -2.38 18.88 8.14
N CYS A 169 -3.04 19.37 7.08
CA CYS A 169 -3.39 18.55 5.92
C CYS A 169 -2.17 18.10 5.13
N ASN A 170 -1.16 18.96 4.96
CA ASN A 170 0.11 18.59 4.35
C ASN A 170 0.82 17.49 5.15
N SER A 171 0.83 17.60 6.48
CA SER A 171 1.41 16.56 7.34
C SER A 171 0.64 15.24 7.23
N LEU A 172 -0.70 15.29 7.22
CA LEU A 172 -1.54 14.11 7.00
C LEU A 172 -1.20 13.41 5.68
N VAL A 173 -1.19 14.16 4.58
CA VAL A 173 -0.92 13.64 3.23
C VAL A 173 0.50 13.07 3.14
N ASN A 174 1.50 13.74 3.72
CA ASN A 174 2.87 13.21 3.77
C ASN A 174 2.99 11.92 4.61
N ILE A 175 2.25 11.79 5.71
CA ILE A 175 2.22 10.54 6.49
C ILE A 175 1.56 9.42 5.66
N MET A 176 0.57 9.76 4.85
CA MET A 176 -0.06 8.78 3.97
C MET A 176 0.88 8.26 2.87
N SER A 177 1.79 9.10 2.38
CA SER A 177 2.80 8.64 1.43
C SER A 177 3.83 7.71 2.06
N GLN A 178 3.98 7.72 3.38
CA GLN A 178 4.96 6.89 4.11
C GLN A 178 4.35 5.63 4.72
N SER A 179 3.02 5.54 4.81
CA SER A 179 2.35 4.43 5.48
C SER A 179 1.09 4.04 4.72
N LYS A 180 1.04 2.78 4.28
CA LYS A 180 -0.12 2.22 3.59
C LYS A 180 -1.12 1.69 4.61
N ARG A 181 -2.41 1.98 4.39
CA ARG A 181 -3.50 1.33 5.11
C ARG A 181 -4.56 0.88 4.12
N MET A 182 -5.14 -0.28 4.36
CA MET A 182 -6.30 -0.71 3.59
C MET A 182 -7.48 0.23 3.88
N VAL A 183 -8.13 0.71 2.81
CA VAL A 183 -9.22 1.68 2.91
C VAL A 183 -10.48 1.03 3.49
N GLY A 184 -10.86 -0.17 3.01
CA GLY A 184 -11.97 -0.96 3.55
C GLY A 184 -13.28 -0.16 3.66
N ASN A 185 -14.13 -0.45 4.65
CA ASN A 185 -15.40 0.28 4.89
C ASN A 185 -15.29 1.32 6.01
N VAL A 186 -14.19 2.06 6.04
CA VAL A 186 -14.05 3.17 6.99
C VAL A 186 -14.69 4.44 6.43
N ARG A 187 -15.23 5.26 7.34
CA ARG A 187 -15.75 6.60 7.01
C ARG A 187 -14.81 7.72 7.42
N ASP A 188 -13.92 7.43 8.36
CA ASP A 188 -12.80 8.26 8.79
C ASP A 188 -11.54 7.42 8.59
N LEU A 189 -10.72 7.81 7.61
CA LEU A 189 -9.60 6.99 7.16
C LEU A 189 -8.31 7.37 7.90
N ALA A 190 -8.07 8.68 8.04
CA ALA A 190 -6.90 9.20 8.70
C ALA A 190 -7.13 10.65 9.16
N GLY A 191 -6.43 11.08 10.20
CA GLY A 191 -6.45 12.46 10.66
C GLY A 191 -5.14 12.87 11.30
N PHE A 192 -4.81 14.15 11.18
CA PHE A 192 -3.64 14.78 11.78
C PHE A 192 -3.98 16.23 12.15
N GLY A 193 -3.79 16.59 13.42
CA GLY A 193 -4.11 17.93 13.91
C GLY A 193 -5.56 18.31 13.62
N SER A 194 -5.76 19.41 12.90
CA SER A 194 -7.08 19.88 12.47
C SER A 194 -7.59 19.27 11.17
N CYS A 195 -6.83 18.38 10.51
CA CYS A 195 -7.19 17.84 9.20
C CYS A 195 -7.61 16.37 9.28
N HIS A 196 -8.71 16.04 8.61
CA HIS A 196 -9.27 14.70 8.54
C HIS A 196 -9.57 14.31 7.09
N LEU A 197 -9.14 13.11 6.73
CA LEU A 197 -9.41 12.45 5.47
C LEU A 197 -10.53 11.43 5.67
N ARG A 198 -11.65 11.67 5.01
CA ARG A 198 -12.91 10.95 5.23
C ARG A 198 -13.50 10.44 3.93
N LEU A 199 -14.31 9.40 4.05
CA LEU A 199 -14.90 8.71 2.92
C LEU A 199 -16.43 8.69 2.97
N GLY A 200 -17.01 8.67 1.78
CA GLY A 200 -18.45 8.65 1.53
C GLY A 200 -19.10 7.36 2.03
N PRO A 201 -20.43 7.35 2.21
CA PRO A 201 -21.15 6.13 2.54
C PRO A 201 -21.00 5.09 1.42
N TYR A 202 -20.89 3.85 1.88
CA TYR A 202 -20.61 2.65 1.11
C TYR A 202 -21.84 2.14 0.34
N LYS A 203 -21.64 1.62 -0.88
CA LYS A 203 -22.63 0.84 -1.62
C LYS A 203 -21.99 -0.47 -2.11
N ASN A 204 -21.91 -1.45 -1.21
CA ASN A 204 -21.66 -2.86 -1.52
C ASN A 204 -20.35 -3.21 -2.27
N SER A 205 -19.31 -2.36 -2.30
CA SER A 205 -17.97 -2.71 -2.81
C SER A 205 -16.84 -2.08 -1.98
N TYR A 206 -15.97 -2.91 -1.40
CA TYR A 206 -14.82 -2.52 -0.57
C TYR A 206 -13.58 -2.14 -1.39
N THR A 207 -13.66 -2.24 -2.72
CA THR A 207 -12.57 -2.03 -3.68
C THR A 207 -12.72 -0.72 -4.48
N ASP A 208 -13.70 0.11 -4.13
CA ASP A 208 -14.04 1.34 -4.84
C ASP A 208 -12.94 2.43 -4.77
N LEU A 209 -12.02 2.34 -3.80
CA LEU A 209 -10.90 3.24 -3.60
C LEU A 209 -9.67 2.48 -3.06
N THR A 210 -8.50 2.65 -3.71
CA THR A 210 -7.21 2.25 -3.15
C THR A 210 -6.66 3.33 -2.22
N TRP A 211 -5.73 2.98 -1.32
CA TRP A 211 -5.06 3.96 -0.44
C TRP A 211 -4.46 5.12 -1.24
N TRP A 212 -3.83 4.78 -2.36
CA TRP A 212 -3.19 5.75 -3.25
C TRP A 212 -4.17 6.57 -4.05
N THR A 213 -5.30 5.99 -4.46
CA THR A 213 -6.40 6.76 -5.03
C THR A 213 -6.86 7.84 -4.04
N VAL A 214 -7.05 7.47 -2.77
CA VAL A 214 -7.46 8.43 -1.74
C VAL A 214 -6.35 9.48 -1.49
N HIS A 215 -5.08 9.05 -1.45
CA HIS A 215 -3.93 9.93 -1.30
C HIS A 215 -3.83 10.94 -2.45
N ALA A 216 -3.97 10.49 -3.71
CA ALA A 216 -3.94 11.33 -4.89
C ALA A 216 -5.06 12.37 -4.88
N VAL A 217 -6.30 11.97 -4.54
CA VAL A 217 -7.41 12.92 -4.38
C VAL A 217 -7.14 13.91 -3.24
N ALA A 218 -6.58 13.46 -2.12
CA ALA A 218 -6.21 14.33 -1.02
C ALA A 218 -5.12 15.33 -1.41
N ARG A 219 -4.11 14.91 -2.19
CA ARG A 219 -3.07 15.78 -2.78
C ARG A 219 -3.67 16.83 -3.71
N LEU A 220 -4.59 16.43 -4.60
CA LEU A 220 -5.28 17.37 -5.49
C LEU A 220 -6.05 18.44 -4.70
N ILE A 221 -6.81 18.03 -3.67
CA ILE A 221 -7.51 18.97 -2.79
C ILE A 221 -6.53 19.90 -2.06
N LEU A 222 -5.42 19.36 -1.54
CA LEU A 222 -4.39 20.15 -0.86
C LEU A 222 -3.77 21.22 -1.78
N GLN A 223 -3.54 20.88 -3.05
CA GLN A 223 -2.92 21.78 -4.02
C GLN A 223 -3.89 22.85 -4.56
N GLU A 224 -5.15 22.48 -4.80
CA GLU A 224 -6.10 23.35 -5.52
C GLU A 224 -7.11 24.05 -4.61
N CYS A 225 -7.34 23.58 -3.38
CA CYS A 225 -8.34 24.14 -2.47
C CYS A 225 -7.75 24.98 -1.34
N VAL A 226 -6.56 25.54 -1.55
CA VAL A 226 -5.97 26.47 -0.59
C VAL A 226 -6.77 27.77 -0.53
N TYR A 227 -7.20 28.12 0.67
CA TYR A 227 -8.01 29.29 0.94
C TYR A 227 -7.52 30.02 2.19
N VAL A 228 -7.44 31.36 2.12
CA VAL A 228 -7.15 32.23 3.28
C VAL A 228 -8.44 32.95 3.67
N PRO A 229 -9.03 32.64 4.83
CA PRO A 229 -10.26 33.29 5.27
C PRO A 229 -10.05 34.80 5.52
N PRO A 230 -11.00 35.69 5.17
CA PRO A 230 -10.84 37.15 5.31
C PRO A 230 -10.49 37.64 6.72
N CYS A 231 -10.89 36.90 7.76
CA CYS A 231 -10.60 37.21 9.17
C CYS A 231 -9.16 36.95 9.60
N CYS A 232 -8.43 36.16 8.80
CA CYS A 232 -7.41 35.28 9.31
C CYS A 232 -6.21 35.27 8.34
N ARG A 233 -5.00 35.06 8.85
CA ARG A 233 -3.78 35.04 8.02
C ARG A 233 -3.33 33.64 7.64
N ASP A 234 -3.89 32.63 8.29
CA ASP A 234 -3.50 31.24 8.09
C ASP A 234 -4.12 30.67 6.82
N ARG A 235 -3.31 29.93 6.07
CA ARG A 235 -3.77 29.15 4.91
C ARG A 235 -4.53 27.92 5.39
N THR A 236 -5.67 27.68 4.76
CA THR A 236 -6.60 26.62 5.13
C THR A 236 -7.06 25.81 3.93
N ILE A 237 -7.52 24.59 4.20
CA ILE A 237 -7.93 23.61 3.19
C ILE A 237 -9.29 23.05 3.57
N SER A 238 -10.17 22.95 2.57
CA SER A 238 -11.34 22.09 2.64
C SER A 238 -11.83 21.78 1.23
N GLY A 239 -12.06 20.51 0.95
CA GLY A 239 -12.54 20.08 -0.35
C GLY A 239 -12.97 18.63 -0.38
N TYR A 240 -13.51 18.23 -1.52
CA TYR A 240 -14.00 16.87 -1.74
C TYR A 240 -14.03 16.49 -3.22
N SER A 241 -13.94 15.19 -3.52
CA SER A 241 -14.25 14.67 -4.85
C SER A 241 -15.77 14.67 -5.10
N PRO A 242 -16.27 14.83 -6.34
CA PRO A 242 -17.67 14.54 -6.63
C PRO A 242 -18.02 13.10 -6.25
N LYS A 243 -19.31 12.89 -5.99
CA LYS A 243 -19.88 11.56 -5.95
C LYS A 243 -20.06 11.08 -7.38
N ASN A 244 -19.12 10.29 -7.86
CA ASN A 244 -19.23 9.63 -9.15
C ASN A 244 -19.80 8.22 -8.94
N GLY A 245 -20.46 7.64 -9.94
CA GLY A 245 -21.09 6.32 -9.82
C GLY A 245 -20.10 5.16 -9.57
N GLY A 246 -18.79 5.43 -9.48
CA GLY A 246 -17.72 4.42 -9.52
C GLY A 246 -16.84 4.38 -8.28
N HIS A 247 -16.86 5.42 -7.44
CA HIS A 247 -16.17 5.44 -6.15
C HIS A 247 -16.92 6.31 -5.15
N ARG A 248 -16.81 6.00 -3.85
CA ARG A 248 -17.37 6.88 -2.81
C ARG A 248 -16.58 8.18 -2.73
N LYS A 249 -17.24 9.17 -2.15
CA LYS A 249 -16.71 10.53 -2.00
C LYS A 249 -15.47 10.55 -1.12
N VAL A 250 -14.41 11.25 -1.53
CA VAL A 250 -13.25 11.53 -0.67
C VAL A 250 -13.34 12.97 -0.21
N CYS A 251 -13.18 13.22 1.10
CA CYS A 251 -13.20 14.55 1.69
C CYS A 251 -11.92 14.80 2.48
N LEU A 252 -11.35 15.99 2.34
CA LEU A 252 -10.22 16.48 3.15
C LEU A 252 -10.61 17.81 3.79
N SER A 253 -10.73 17.86 5.12
CA SER A 253 -11.27 19.03 5.83
C SER A 253 -11.11 18.89 7.36
N ARG A 254 -11.55 19.90 8.14
CA ARG A 254 -11.61 19.84 9.61
C ARG A 254 -12.75 19.00 10.19
N LYS A 255 -13.76 18.70 9.40
CA LYS A 255 -14.86 17.85 9.85
C LYS A 255 -14.31 16.46 10.14
N ASN A 256 -14.66 15.88 11.28
CA ASN A 256 -14.21 14.55 11.74
C ASN A 256 -15.30 13.47 11.61
N THR A 257 -16.48 13.82 11.08
CA THR A 257 -17.60 12.89 10.89
C THR A 257 -17.94 12.77 9.42
N GLY A 258 -17.90 11.54 8.86
CA GLY A 258 -18.38 11.09 7.54
C GLY A 258 -18.41 12.08 6.35
N CYS A 259 -17.83 11.69 5.22
CA CYS A 259 -18.02 12.43 3.96
C CYS A 259 -19.44 12.13 3.42
N SER A 260 -20.17 13.17 2.99
CA SER A 260 -21.55 13.08 2.47
C SER A 260 -21.60 13.56 1.04
#